data_AF-A0A267DJM5-F1
#
_entry.id   AF-A0A267DJM5-F1
#
_cell.length_a   1.000
_cell.length_b   1.000
_cell.length_c   1.000
_cell.angle_alpha   90.00
_cell.angle_beta   90.00
_cell.angle_gamma   90.00
#
_symmetry.space_group_name_H-M   'P 1'
#
loop_
_entity.id
_entity.type
_entity.pdbx_description
1 polymer ?
#
loop_
_entity_poly.entity_id
_entity_poly.type
_entity_poly.pdbx_seq_one_letter_code
_entity_poly.pdbx_strand_id
1 'polypeptide(L)' 'LKHQPKTHTSLWASRMLTQQKLVRALAAFLKKTGKLPVPEWADVVKLSAANELAPSDSDWFYVRAGSILRHLYIRAPV' A
#
# COMPACT_ATOMS: atom_id res chain seq x y z
N LEU A 1 23.12 -5.08 6.60
CA LEU A 1 22.14 -5.43 5.54
C LEU A 1 21.23 -6.53 6.07
N LYS A 2 19.96 -6.24 6.36
CA LYS A 2 19.04 -7.18 7.02
C LYS A 2 18.70 -8.33 6.07
N HIS A 3 19.28 -9.50 6.32
CA HIS A 3 19.04 -10.71 5.55
C HIS A 3 17.57 -11.12 5.68
N GLN A 4 16.83 -11.10 4.58
CA GLN A 4 15.48 -11.65 4.49
C GLN A 4 15.61 -13.16 4.24
N PRO A 5 14.96 -14.04 5.02
CA PRO A 5 15.05 -15.48 4.80
C PRO A 5 14.38 -15.86 3.48
N LYS A 6 15.14 -16.47 2.56
CA LYS A 6 14.65 -17.03 1.29
C LYS A 6 14.37 -18.52 1.46
N THR A 7 13.16 -18.94 1.84
CA THR A 7 12.69 -20.33 1.71
C THR A 7 11.15 -20.38 1.64
N HIS A 8 10.61 -21.42 0.99
CA HIS A 8 9.24 -21.86 0.62
C HIS A 8 7.95 -21.30 1.32
N THR A 9 8.01 -20.44 2.33
CA THR A 9 6.87 -19.97 3.14
C THR A 9 6.26 -18.64 2.70
N SER A 10 6.93 -17.86 1.84
CA SER A 10 6.49 -16.50 1.49
C SER A 10 5.21 -16.44 0.64
N LEU A 11 5.00 -17.42 -0.25
CA LEU A 11 3.82 -17.48 -1.13
C LEU A 11 2.53 -17.83 -0.37
N TRP A 12 2.63 -18.66 0.66
CA TRP A 12 1.50 -19.09 1.50
C TRP A 12 1.19 -18.03 2.57
N ALA A 13 2.23 -17.39 3.11
CA ALA A 13 2.11 -16.32 4.09
C ALA A 13 1.41 -15.07 3.56
N SER A 14 1.64 -14.70 2.29
CA SER A 14 0.93 -13.58 1.64
C SER A 14 -0.59 -13.78 1.64
N ARG A 15 -1.04 -15.04 1.54
CA ARG A 15 -2.46 -15.40 1.57
C ARG A 15 -3.04 -15.51 2.99
N MET A 16 -2.21 -15.81 3.99
CA MET A 16 -2.62 -15.93 5.40
C MET A 16 -2.54 -14.60 6.18
N LEU A 17 -1.82 -13.59 5.68
CA LEU A 17 -1.78 -12.28 6.31
C LEU A 17 -3.12 -11.55 6.15
N THR A 18 -3.59 -10.91 7.22
CA THR A 18 -4.77 -10.05 7.12
C THR A 18 -4.49 -8.90 6.17
N GLN A 19 -5.50 -8.53 5.37
CA GLN A 19 -5.37 -7.54 4.30
C GLN A 19 -4.80 -6.20 4.81
N GLN A 20 -5.21 -5.76 6.00
CA GLN A 20 -4.70 -4.52 6.59
C GLN A 20 -3.21 -4.56 6.94
N LYS A 21 -2.70 -5.70 7.44
CA LYS A 21 -1.28 -5.85 7.79
C LYS A 21 -0.40 -5.79 6.54
N LEU A 22 -0.85 -6.42 5.46
CA LEU A 22 -0.14 -6.42 4.18
C LEU A 22 -0.07 -5.02 3.56
N VAL A 23 -1.19 -4.28 3.56
CA VAL A 23 -1.22 -2.90 3.03
C VAL A 23 -0.33 -1.97 3.85
N ARG A 24 -0.33 -2.06 5.19
CA ARG A 24 0.57 -1.25 6.04
C ARG A 24 2.05 -1.58 5.81
N ALA A 25 2.39 -2.86 5.68
CA ALA A 25 3.76 -3.28 5.38
C ALA A 25 4.23 -2.77 4.00
N LEU A 26 3.35 -2.83 2.99
CA LEU A 26 3.61 -2.28 1.66
C LEU A 26 3.74 -0.76 1.68
N ALA A 27 2.88 -0.04 2.39
CA ALA A 27 3.00 1.42 2.53
C ALA A 27 4.35 1.81 3.16
N ALA A 28 4.78 1.11 4.21
CA ALA A 28 6.08 1.34 4.83
C ALA A 28 7.26 1.01 3.89
N PHE A 29 7.11 -0.01 3.03
CA PHE A 29 8.10 -0.35 2.00
C PHE A 29 8.19 0.71 0.91
N LEU A 30 7.04 1.19 0.42
CA LEU A 30 6.97 2.21 -0.62
C LEU A 30 7.60 3.53 -0.17
N LYS A 31 7.36 3.95 1.08
CA LYS A 31 8.01 5.12 1.68
C LYS A 31 9.53 5.02 1.71
N LYS A 32 10.05 3.86 2.15
CA LYS A 32 11.50 3.61 2.21
C LYS A 32 12.15 3.58 0.83
N THR A 33 11.38 3.22 -0.19
CA THR A 33 11.88 3.07 -1.55
C THR A 33 12.02 4.42 -2.25
N GLY A 34 11.26 5.45 -1.85
CA GLY A 34 11.40 6.82 -2.35
C GLY A 34 11.10 7.02 -3.85
N LYS A 35 10.57 5.99 -4.53
CA LYS A 35 10.32 6.01 -5.99
C LYS A 35 8.98 6.61 -6.38
N LEU A 36 8.05 6.74 -5.44
CA LEU A 36 6.73 7.30 -5.69
C LEU A 36 6.73 8.77 -5.29
N PRO A 37 6.74 9.72 -6.25
CA PRO A 37 6.51 11.11 -5.92
C PRO A 37 5.07 11.26 -5.44
N VAL A 38 4.89 11.95 -4.31
CA VAL A 38 3.56 12.34 -3.84
C VAL A 38 3.07 13.48 -4.74
N PRO A 39 1.85 13.41 -5.29
CA PRO A 39 1.35 14.46 -6.16
C PRO A 39 1.11 15.75 -5.38
N GLU A 40 1.33 16.90 -6.02
CA GLU A 40 1.15 18.24 -5.43
C GLU A 40 -0.27 18.47 -4.91
N TRP A 41 -1.27 17.92 -5.57
CA TRP A 41 -2.68 18.04 -5.18
C TRP A 41 -3.08 17.12 -4.01
N ALA A 42 -2.17 16.30 -3.47
CA ALA A 42 -2.50 15.34 -2.42
C ALA A 42 -3.12 15.97 -1.17
N ASP A 43 -2.79 17.23 -0.88
CA ASP A 43 -3.24 17.94 0.32
C ASP A 43 -4.60 18.63 0.13
N VAL A 44 -5.06 18.78 -1.11
CA VAL A 44 -6.29 19.53 -1.46
C VAL A 44 -7.48 18.59 -1.68
N VAL A 45 -7.24 17.35 -2.09
CA VAL A 45 -8.30 16.46 -2.57
C VAL A 45 -8.98 15.66 -1.47
N LYS A 46 -10.28 15.43 -1.68
CA LYS A 46 -11.04 14.41 -0.94
C LYS A 46 -10.97 13.08 -1.70
N LEU A 47 -10.91 11.98 -0.96
CA LEU A 47 -10.76 10.62 -1.53
C LEU A 47 -12.01 10.09 -2.26
N SER A 48 -13.19 10.61 -1.93
CA SER A 48 -14.49 10.22 -2.47
C SER A 48 -15.46 11.41 -2.38
N ALA A 49 -16.40 11.50 -3.31
CA ALA A 49 -17.46 12.52 -3.29
C ALA A 49 -18.37 12.41 -2.06
N ALA A 50 -18.47 11.21 -1.46
CA ALA A 50 -19.25 10.97 -0.25
C ALA A 50 -18.56 11.44 1.05
N ASN A 51 -17.26 11.77 0.99
CA ASN A 51 -16.52 12.19 2.18
C ASN A 51 -16.68 13.70 2.39
N GLU A 52 -17.18 14.09 3.55
CA GLU A 52 -17.30 15.51 3.91
C GLU A 52 -15.94 16.13 4.26
N LEU A 53 -15.04 15.36 4.87
CA LEU A 53 -13.72 15.80 5.33
C LEU A 53 -12.57 15.19 4.50
N ALA A 54 -11.41 15.86 4.56
CA ALA A 54 -10.15 15.35 4.02
C ALA A 54 -9.65 14.11 4.77
N PRO A 55 -8.74 13.31 4.17
CA PRO A 55 -8.17 12.12 4.82
C PRO A 55 -7.43 12.48 6.12
N SER A 56 -7.69 11.75 7.21
CA SER A 56 -7.05 12.01 8.51
C SER A 56 -5.59 11.57 8.61
N ASP A 57 -5.14 10.67 7.72
CA ASP A 57 -3.76 10.14 7.71
C ASP A 57 -2.93 10.90 6.66
N SER A 58 -1.81 11.49 7.07
CA SER A 58 -0.89 12.20 6.18
C SER A 58 -0.25 11.28 5.12
N ASP A 59 -0.20 9.98 5.38
CA ASP A 59 0.41 8.98 4.49
C ASP A 59 -0.62 8.19 3.67
N TRP A 60 -1.83 8.74 3.52
CA TRP A 60 -2.95 8.10 2.83
C TRP A 60 -2.60 7.64 1.40
N PHE A 61 -1.73 8.38 0.70
CA PHE A 61 -1.31 8.08 -0.67
C PHE A 61 -0.57 6.73 -0.77
N TYR A 62 0.34 6.46 0.17
CA TYR A 62 1.09 5.20 0.23
C TYR A 62 0.21 4.02 0.59
N VAL A 63 -0.80 4.23 1.45
CA VAL A 63 -1.79 3.21 1.80
C VAL A 63 -2.65 2.84 0.59
N ARG A 64 -3.09 3.84 -0.19
CA ARG A 64 -3.83 3.62 -1.45
C ARG A 64 -2.99 2.87 -2.48
N ALA A 65 -1.74 3.29 -2.69
CA ALA A 65 -0.82 2.61 -3.61
C ALA A 65 -0.57 1.14 -3.21
N GLY A 66 -0.38 0.87 -1.91
CA GLY A 66 -0.25 -0.50 -1.39
C GLY A 66 -1.49 -1.35 -1.61
N SER A 67 -2.69 -0.77 -1.48
CA SER A 67 -3.95 -1.47 -1.75
C SER A 67 -4.13 -1.82 -3.23
N ILE A 68 -3.77 -0.91 -4.13
CA ILE A 68 -3.80 -1.14 -5.59
C ILE A 68 -2.81 -2.23 -5.97
N LEU A 69 -1.58 -2.18 -5.46
CA LEU A 69 -0.56 -3.20 -5.71
C LEU A 69 -1.04 -4.60 -5.29
N ARG A 70 -1.71 -4.71 -4.13
CA ARG A 70 -2.33 -5.96 -3.69
C ARG A 70 -3.44 -6.43 -4.65
N HIS A 71 -4.31 -5.52 -5.09
CA HIS A 71 -5.39 -5.87 -6.01
C HIS A 71 -4.85 -6.36 -7.35
N LEU A 72 -3.81 -5.72 -7.88
CA LEU A 72 -3.11 -6.13 -9.08
C LEU A 72 -2.52 -7.55 -8.93
N TYR A 73 -1.92 -7.85 -7.77
CA TYR A 73 -1.36 -9.16 -7.49
C TYR A 73 -2.42 -10.27 -7.43
N ILE A 74 -3.62 -9.99 -6.92
CA ILE A 74 -4.67 -10.99 -6.73
C ILE A 74 -5.50 -11.23 -7.99
N ARG A 75 -5.71 -10.20 -8.81
CA ARG A 75 -6.68 -10.22 -9.93
C ARG A 75 -6.07 -10.39 -11.34
N ALA A 76 -4.77 -10.68 -11.46
CA ALA A 76 -4.14 -10.76 -12.79
C ALA A 76 -4.67 -11.94 -13.66
N PRO A 77 -4.80 -11.79 -15.00
CA PRO A 77 -4.34 -10.68 -15.86
C PRO A 77 -5.47 -9.72 -16.30
N VAL A 78 -5.11 -8.44 -16.48
CA VAL A 78 -5.87 -7.49 -17.33
C VAL A 78 -5.24 -7.46 -18.71
#